data_AF-A0A4Q4BR40-F1
#
_entry.id   AF-A0A4Q4BR40-F1
#
_cell.length_a   1.000
_cell.length_b   1.000
_cell.length_c   1.000
_cell.angle_alpha   90.00
_cell.angle_beta   90.00
_cell.angle_gamma   90.00
#
_symmetry.space_group_name_H-M   'P 1'
#
loop_
_entity.id
_entity.type
_entity.pdbx_description
1 polymer ?
#
loop_
_entity_poly.entity_id
_entity_poly.type
_entity_poly.pdbx_seq_one_letter_code
_entity_poly.pdbx_strand_id
1 'polypeptide(L)'
;MMLGARDVMLDVFEHPSRNGMVADLHNFAWAYADTVMRPDMLSLARLIIGEVSRFPEIGRAYQASGPDHLLRGIMRYLEDQRDAGRLTFDDAELAAQDLWGLILSAPRTQALYMPDAVPDRATLRRYITNGLRVFLKAYSTHPTQDQDQLAALVQPEPK
;
A
#
# COMPACT_ATOMS: atom_id res chain seq x y z
N MET A 1 -12.97 -5.34 -13.41
CA MET A 1 -13.08 -3.87 -13.55
C MET A 1 -12.99 -3.28 -12.16
N MET A 2 -11.92 -2.55 -11.81
CA MET A 2 -11.59 -1.87 -10.51
C MET A 2 -12.00 -2.53 -9.17
N LEU A 3 -13.28 -2.85 -8.94
CA LEU A 3 -13.82 -3.53 -7.77
C LEU A 3 -13.03 -4.81 -7.43
N GLY A 4 -12.91 -5.74 -8.38
CA GLY A 4 -12.17 -6.98 -8.14
C GLY A 4 -10.66 -6.80 -7.92
N ALA A 5 -10.06 -5.72 -8.41
CA ALA A 5 -8.64 -5.43 -8.16
C ALA A 5 -8.44 -4.88 -6.74
N ARG A 6 -9.38 -4.08 -6.25
CA ARG A 6 -9.42 -3.59 -4.87
C ARG A 6 -9.58 -4.73 -3.88
N ASP A 7 -10.52 -5.64 -4.14
CA ASP A 7 -10.80 -6.76 -3.23
C ASP A 7 -9.56 -7.64 -3.06
N VAL A 8 -8.80 -7.88 -4.14
CA VAL A 8 -7.51 -8.58 -4.07
C VAL A 8 -6.48 -7.85 -3.19
N MET A 9 -6.43 -6.52 -3.24
CA MET A 9 -5.49 -5.76 -2.40
C MET A 9 -5.84 -5.81 -0.92
N LEU A 10 -7.13 -5.81 -0.59
CA LEU A 10 -7.62 -5.82 0.79
C LEU A 10 -7.81 -7.21 1.39
N ASP A 11 -7.79 -8.27 0.59
CA ASP A 11 -8.01 -9.65 1.03
C ASP A 11 -7.10 -10.03 2.22
N VAL A 12 -5.85 -9.57 2.21
CA VAL A 12 -4.89 -9.81 3.31
C VAL A 12 -5.36 -9.21 4.64
N PHE A 13 -6.06 -8.08 4.63
CA PHE A 13 -6.59 -7.45 5.85
C PHE A 13 -7.95 -8.03 6.26
N GLU A 14 -8.72 -8.57 5.33
CA GLU A 14 -9.97 -9.28 5.63
C GLU A 14 -9.68 -10.69 6.17
N HIS A 15 -8.57 -11.28 5.73
CA HIS A 15 -8.08 -12.58 6.17
C HIS A 15 -6.60 -12.49 6.64
N PRO A 16 -6.34 -11.83 7.80
CA PRO A 16 -4.98 -11.69 8.33
C PRO A 16 -4.25 -13.02 8.44
N SER A 17 -2.98 -13.02 8.05
CA SER A 17 -2.18 -14.24 8.04
C SER A 17 -1.84 -14.68 9.47
N ARG A 18 -1.55 -15.98 9.62
CA ARG A 18 -1.03 -16.51 10.89
C ARG A 18 0.40 -16.03 11.21
N ASN A 19 1.04 -15.32 10.29
CA ASN A 19 2.41 -14.83 10.41
C ASN A 19 2.48 -13.43 11.07
N GLY A 20 1.33 -12.85 11.41
CA GLY A 20 1.23 -11.61 12.18
C GLY A 20 1.36 -10.32 11.38
N MET A 21 1.25 -9.20 12.09
CA MET A 21 1.05 -7.86 11.53
C MET A 21 2.09 -7.48 10.47
N VAL A 22 3.37 -7.77 10.70
CA VAL A 22 4.46 -7.40 9.78
C VAL A 22 4.32 -8.14 8.45
N ALA A 23 3.93 -9.42 8.49
CA ALA A 23 3.69 -10.20 7.27
C ALA A 23 2.47 -9.68 6.50
N ASP A 24 1.41 -9.31 7.22
CA ASP A 24 0.19 -8.76 6.62
C ASP A 24 0.46 -7.42 5.92
N LEU A 25 1.18 -6.50 6.58
CA LEU A 25 1.59 -5.23 5.99
C LEU A 25 2.50 -5.43 4.76
N HIS A 26 3.43 -6.38 4.83
CA HIS A 26 4.30 -6.72 3.70
C HIS A 26 3.52 -7.29 2.51
N ASN A 27 2.61 -8.23 2.77
CA ASN A 27 1.77 -8.84 1.74
C ASN A 27 0.83 -7.82 1.09
N PHE A 28 0.20 -6.97 1.91
CA PHE A 28 -0.59 -5.84 1.42
C PHE A 28 0.22 -4.93 0.50
N ALA A 29 1.44 -4.54 0.90
CA ALA A 29 2.26 -3.63 0.11
C ALA A 29 2.62 -4.22 -1.27
N TRP A 30 2.88 -5.53 -1.35
CA TRP A 30 3.11 -6.21 -2.62
C TRP A 30 1.84 -6.39 -3.44
N ALA A 31 0.72 -6.78 -2.83
CA ALA A 31 -0.57 -6.88 -3.53
C ALA A 31 -1.00 -5.53 -4.12
N TYR A 32 -0.78 -4.44 -3.37
CA TYR A 32 -0.98 -3.07 -3.84
C TYR A 32 -0.07 -2.75 -5.02
N ALA A 33 1.24 -2.96 -4.89
CA ALA A 33 2.20 -2.67 -5.94
C ALA A 33 1.94 -3.48 -7.22
N ASP A 34 1.74 -4.80 -7.10
CA ASP A 34 1.47 -5.69 -8.23
C ASP A 34 0.13 -5.35 -8.92
N THR A 35 -0.80 -4.70 -8.23
CA THR A 35 -2.05 -4.22 -8.82
C THR A 35 -1.89 -2.88 -9.53
N VAL A 36 -1.43 -1.85 -8.81
CA VAL A 36 -1.46 -0.47 -9.34
C VAL A 36 -0.35 -0.15 -10.33
N MET A 37 0.71 -0.98 -10.36
CA MET A 37 1.80 -0.84 -11.32
C MET A 37 1.52 -1.55 -12.66
N ARG A 38 0.39 -2.24 -12.79
CA ARG A 38 0.03 -2.87 -14.07
C ARG A 38 -0.13 -1.84 -15.18
N PRO A 39 0.26 -2.17 -16.43
CA PRO A 39 0.16 -1.22 -17.55
C PRO A 39 -1.24 -0.66 -17.79
N ASP A 40 -2.28 -1.47 -17.63
CA ASP A 40 -3.68 -1.07 -17.79
C ASP A 40 -4.15 -0.12 -16.67
N MET A 41 -3.74 -0.38 -15.42
CA MET A 41 -4.05 0.49 -14.28
C MET A 41 -3.35 1.85 -14.36
N LEU A 42 -2.08 1.87 -14.76
CA LEU A 42 -1.34 3.11 -14.98
C LEU A 42 -1.94 3.92 -16.15
N SER A 43 -2.33 3.25 -17.23
CA SER A 43 -2.96 3.91 -18.39
C SER A 43 -4.31 4.51 -18.03
N LEU A 44 -5.14 3.77 -17.28
CA LEU A 44 -6.41 4.27 -16.76
C LEU A 44 -6.22 5.49 -15.86
N ALA A 45 -5.25 5.45 -14.94
CA ALA A 45 -4.96 6.58 -14.05
C ALA A 45 -4.57 7.84 -14.85
N ARG A 46 -3.73 7.72 -15.89
CA ARG A 46 -3.37 8.85 -16.76
C ARG A 46 -4.58 9.41 -17.51
N LEU A 47 -5.42 8.54 -18.08
CA LEU A 47 -6.64 8.96 -18.78
C LEU A 47 -7.54 9.78 -17.84
N ILE A 48 -7.78 9.26 -16.63
CA ILE A 48 -8.61 9.94 -15.63
C ILE A 48 -8.03 11.31 -15.29
N ILE A 49 -6.73 11.37 -14.95
CA ILE A 49 -6.04 12.63 -14.62
C ILE A 49 -6.09 13.63 -15.78
N GLY A 50 -6.00 13.17 -17.03
CA GLY A 50 -6.12 14.04 -18.21
C GLY A 50 -7.53 14.61 -18.41
N GLU A 51 -8.57 13.86 -18.02
CA GLU A 51 -9.97 14.23 -18.27
C GLU A 51 -10.66 14.91 -17.09
N VAL A 52 -10.14 14.83 -15.86
CA VAL A 52 -10.85 15.35 -14.66
C VAL A 52 -11.15 16.85 -14.71
N SER A 53 -10.36 17.66 -15.41
CA SER A 53 -10.63 19.10 -15.55
C SER A 53 -11.87 19.38 -16.41
N ARG A 54 -12.22 18.46 -17.32
CA ARG A 54 -13.38 18.56 -18.24
C ARG A 54 -14.59 17.79 -17.71
N PHE A 55 -14.33 16.64 -17.08
CA PHE A 55 -15.34 15.73 -16.56
C PHE A 55 -15.04 15.38 -15.08
N PRO A 56 -15.27 16.31 -14.13
CA PRO A 56 -14.93 16.12 -12.72
C PRO A 56 -15.60 14.90 -12.07
N GLU A 57 -16.76 14.49 -12.59
CA GLU A 57 -17.50 13.31 -12.16
C GLU A 57 -16.71 12.01 -12.35
N ILE A 58 -15.85 11.92 -13.36
CA ILE A 58 -14.99 10.74 -13.59
C ILE A 58 -14.00 10.60 -12.44
N GLY A 59 -13.36 11.70 -12.05
CA GLY A 59 -12.42 11.72 -10.92
C GLY A 59 -13.10 11.33 -9.61
N ARG A 60 -14.30 11.90 -9.33
CA ARG A 60 -15.08 11.55 -8.14
C ARG A 60 -15.50 10.08 -8.11
N ALA A 61 -15.97 9.55 -9.23
CA ALA A 61 -16.35 8.14 -9.34
C ALA A 61 -15.15 7.22 -9.14
N TYR A 62 -14.01 7.54 -9.73
CA TYR A 62 -12.77 6.80 -9.53
C TYR A 62 -12.35 6.80 -8.06
N GLN A 63 -12.27 7.98 -7.43
CA GLN A 63 -11.89 8.16 -6.03
C GLN A 63 -12.79 7.35 -5.08
N ALA A 64 -14.11 7.48 -5.25
CA ALA A 64 -15.08 6.79 -4.40
C ALA A 64 -15.07 5.27 -4.57
N SER A 65 -14.85 4.78 -5.79
CA SER A 65 -14.93 3.35 -6.10
C SER A 65 -13.69 2.54 -5.73
N GLY A 66 -12.51 3.18 -5.74
CA GLY A 66 -11.23 2.51 -5.47
C GLY A 66 -10.51 3.10 -4.26
N PRO A 67 -9.84 4.26 -4.40
CA PRO A 67 -8.98 4.82 -3.37
C PRO A 67 -9.62 4.98 -1.98
N ASP A 68 -10.82 5.57 -1.89
CA ASP A 68 -11.46 5.79 -0.59
C ASP A 68 -11.80 4.48 0.12
N HIS A 69 -12.15 3.44 -0.64
CA HIS A 69 -12.44 2.14 -0.07
C HIS A 69 -11.18 1.41 0.38
N LEU A 70 -10.10 1.54 -0.39
CA LEU A 70 -8.79 1.00 0.00
C LEU A 70 -8.32 1.66 1.30
N LEU A 71 -8.43 2.99 1.41
CA LEU A 71 -8.11 3.75 2.62
C LEU A 71 -8.90 3.25 3.83
N ARG A 72 -10.23 3.12 3.71
CA ARG A 72 -11.08 2.60 4.79
C ARG A 72 -10.68 1.20 5.24
N GLY A 73 -10.26 0.34 4.32
CA GLY A 73 -9.77 -1.00 4.65
C GLY A 73 -8.46 -0.97 5.42
N ILE A 74 -7.52 -0.11 5.03
CA ILE A 74 -6.27 0.11 5.76
C ILE A 74 -6.57 0.64 7.16
N MET A 75 -7.39 1.69 7.28
CA MET A 75 -7.75 2.30 8.57
C MET A 75 -8.31 1.27 9.54
N ARG A 76 -9.31 0.48 9.11
CA ARG A 76 -9.92 -0.57 9.94
C ARG A 76 -8.88 -1.57 10.44
N TYR A 77 -8.00 -2.04 9.55
CA TYR A 77 -6.94 -2.97 9.95
C TYR A 77 -6.00 -2.36 10.99
N LEU A 78 -5.56 -1.10 10.79
CA LEU A 78 -4.67 -0.42 11.73
C LEU A 78 -5.34 -0.18 13.09
N GLU A 79 -6.63 0.15 13.11
CA GLU A 79 -7.42 0.27 14.34
C GLU A 79 -7.45 -1.06 15.11
N ASP A 80 -7.69 -2.18 14.42
CA ASP A 80 -7.66 -3.51 15.04
C ASP A 80 -6.26 -3.83 15.63
N GLN A 81 -5.19 -3.40 14.96
CA GLN A 81 -3.82 -3.57 15.48
C GLN A 81 -3.54 -2.67 16.70
N ARG A 82 -4.07 -1.45 16.71
CA ARG A 82 -3.97 -0.53 17.85
C ARG A 82 -4.72 -1.07 19.06
N ASP A 83 -5.95 -1.53 18.87
CA ASP A 83 -6.79 -2.08 19.93
C ASP A 83 -6.18 -3.35 20.53
N ALA A 84 -5.41 -4.10 19.72
CA ALA A 84 -4.60 -5.23 20.17
C ALA A 84 -3.22 -4.85 20.74
N GLY A 85 -2.93 -3.55 20.92
CA GLY A 85 -1.70 -3.04 21.52
C GLY A 85 -0.44 -3.15 20.66
N ARG A 86 -0.57 -3.43 19.35
CA ARG A 86 0.58 -3.59 18.42
C ARG A 86 0.98 -2.28 17.74
N LEU A 87 0.04 -1.36 17.56
CA LEU A 87 0.28 -0.02 17.03
C LEU A 87 -0.16 1.06 18.01
N THR A 88 0.41 2.26 17.86
CA THR A 88 0.00 3.47 18.58
C THR A 88 -0.09 4.65 17.62
N PHE A 89 -1.23 5.34 17.62
CA PHE A 89 -1.49 6.55 16.82
C PHE A 89 -2.74 7.26 17.34
N ASP A 90 -2.79 8.58 17.15
CA ASP A 90 -3.94 9.41 17.53
C ASP A 90 -5.05 9.41 16.47
N ASP A 91 -4.67 9.41 15.19
CA ASP A 91 -5.58 9.51 14.05
C ASP A 91 -5.33 8.35 13.07
N ALA A 92 -6.36 7.52 12.87
CA ALA A 92 -6.29 6.34 12.01
C ALA A 92 -6.15 6.69 10.52
N GLU A 93 -6.76 7.79 10.07
CA GLU A 93 -6.69 8.23 8.69
C GLU A 93 -5.26 8.66 8.36
N LEU A 94 -4.64 9.47 9.22
CA LEU A 94 -3.26 9.93 9.02
C LEU A 94 -2.26 8.77 9.05
N ALA A 95 -2.40 7.84 10.00
CA ALA A 95 -1.53 6.64 10.04
C ALA A 95 -1.69 5.78 8.77
N ALA A 96 -2.92 5.63 8.27
CA ALA A 96 -3.18 4.89 7.03
C ALA A 96 -2.59 5.60 5.80
N GLN A 97 -2.72 6.93 5.71
CA GLN A 97 -2.12 7.73 4.63
C GLN A 97 -0.60 7.64 4.64
N ASP A 98 0.02 7.69 5.83
CA ASP A 98 1.46 7.53 6.00
C ASP A 98 1.91 6.18 5.49
N LEU A 99 1.30 5.07 5.95
CA LEU A 99 1.60 3.73 5.46
C LEU A 99 1.52 3.69 3.93
N TRP A 100 0.42 4.17 3.37
CA TRP A 100 0.12 4.07 1.95
C TRP A 100 1.06 4.90 1.08
N GLY A 101 1.40 6.11 1.52
CA GLY A 101 2.36 6.98 0.87
C GLY A 101 3.79 6.42 0.93
N LEU A 102 4.19 5.89 2.09
CA LEU A 102 5.53 5.38 2.34
C LEU A 102 5.88 4.15 1.49
N ILE A 103 4.92 3.27 1.20
CA ILE A 103 5.21 2.00 0.50
C ILE A 103 5.45 2.16 -1.01
N LEU A 104 4.85 3.15 -1.70
CA LEU A 104 4.87 3.16 -3.18
C LEU A 104 4.75 4.54 -3.87
N SER A 105 4.62 5.66 -3.14
CA SER A 105 4.33 6.97 -3.78
C SER A 105 5.34 7.35 -4.88
N ALA A 106 6.64 7.30 -4.59
CA ALA A 106 7.70 7.66 -5.54
C ALA A 106 7.75 6.76 -6.80
N PRO A 107 7.87 5.42 -6.70
CA PRO A 107 7.94 4.56 -7.89
C PRO A 107 6.66 4.60 -8.74
N ARG A 108 5.48 4.71 -8.12
CA ARG A 108 4.23 4.84 -8.86
C ARG A 108 4.15 6.17 -9.61
N THR A 109 4.58 7.27 -8.99
CA THR A 109 4.62 8.59 -9.64
C THR A 109 5.58 8.59 -10.82
N GLN A 110 6.77 8.00 -10.68
CA GLN A 110 7.71 7.84 -11.80
C GLN A 110 7.06 7.06 -12.94
N ALA A 111 6.43 5.92 -12.65
CA ALA A 111 5.76 5.12 -13.66
C ALA A 111 4.65 5.91 -14.38
N LEU A 112 3.88 6.74 -13.67
CA LEU A 112 2.85 7.59 -14.29
C LEU A 112 3.45 8.61 -15.28
N TYR A 113 4.61 9.21 -14.97
CA TYR A 113 5.22 10.24 -15.82
C TYR A 113 6.14 9.68 -16.92
N MET A 114 6.69 8.49 -16.72
CA MET A 114 7.68 7.88 -17.62
C MET A 114 7.23 6.46 -18.00
N PRO A 115 6.30 6.30 -18.96
CA PRO A 115 5.75 4.99 -19.33
C PRO A 115 6.80 4.01 -19.86
N ASP A 116 7.91 4.50 -20.42
CA ASP A 116 9.00 3.68 -20.96
C ASP A 116 10.08 3.33 -19.91
N ALA A 117 9.91 3.78 -18.66
CA ALA A 117 10.87 3.61 -17.58
C ALA A 117 10.19 3.17 -16.26
N VAL A 118 9.33 2.15 -16.35
CA VAL A 118 8.65 1.57 -15.20
C VAL A 118 9.67 0.93 -14.25
N PRO A 119 9.66 1.25 -12.94
CA PRO A 119 10.56 0.66 -11.96
C PRO A 119 10.50 -0.87 -11.94
N ASP A 120 11.67 -1.51 -11.86
CA ASP A 120 11.77 -2.96 -11.75
C ASP A 120 11.43 -3.47 -10.34
N ARG A 121 11.27 -4.80 -10.21
CA ARG A 121 10.89 -5.43 -8.93
C ARG A 121 11.90 -5.19 -7.82
N ALA A 122 13.20 -5.05 -8.14
CA ALA A 122 14.24 -4.73 -7.17
C ALA A 122 14.08 -3.30 -6.62
N THR A 123 13.76 -2.34 -7.49
CA THR A 123 13.46 -0.96 -7.10
C THR A 123 12.20 -0.92 -6.24
N LEU A 124 11.12 -1.59 -6.64
CA LEU A 124 9.89 -1.67 -5.84
C LEU A 124 10.16 -2.26 -4.46
N ARG A 125 10.90 -3.37 -4.38
CA ARG A 125 11.28 -4.00 -3.10
C ARG A 125 11.99 -3.01 -2.18
N ARG A 126 12.95 -2.24 -2.72
CA ARG A 126 13.69 -1.23 -1.94
C ARG A 126 12.76 -0.17 -1.34
N TYR A 127 11.81 0.34 -2.13
CA TYR A 127 10.85 1.35 -1.65
C TYR A 127 9.86 0.78 -0.63
N ILE A 128 9.24 -0.37 -0.93
CA ILE A 128 8.29 -1.05 -0.03
C ILE A 128 8.96 -1.35 1.31
N THR A 129 10.16 -1.95 1.29
CA THR A 129 10.91 -2.29 2.50
C THR A 129 11.22 -1.04 3.33
N ASN A 130 11.68 0.03 2.69
CA ASN A 130 11.97 1.27 3.40
C ASN A 130 10.70 1.89 4.01
N GLY A 131 9.60 1.90 3.25
CA GLY A 131 8.31 2.44 3.71
C GLY A 131 7.80 1.71 4.95
N LEU A 132 7.79 0.38 4.91
CA LEU A 132 7.40 -0.46 6.06
C LEU A 132 8.33 -0.26 7.25
N ARG A 133 9.65 -0.16 7.03
CA ARG A 133 10.62 0.11 8.12
C ARG A 133 10.35 1.45 8.80
N VAL A 134 10.04 2.49 8.03
CA VAL A 134 9.69 3.82 8.57
C VAL A 134 8.38 3.77 9.33
N PHE A 135 7.34 3.15 8.76
CA PHE A 135 6.05 2.98 9.40
C PHE A 135 6.16 2.25 10.74
N LEU A 136 6.82 1.09 10.77
CA LEU A 136 7.03 0.31 12.00
C LEU A 136 7.83 1.09 13.03
N LYS A 137 8.85 1.85 12.62
CA LYS A 137 9.61 2.70 13.55
C LYS A 137 8.75 3.78 14.22
N ALA A 138 7.79 4.33 13.48
CA ALA A 138 6.95 5.43 13.95
C ALA A 138 5.75 4.95 14.76
N TYR A 139 5.12 3.84 14.34
CA TYR A 139 3.80 3.45 14.81
C TYR A 139 3.76 2.14 15.61
N SER A 140 4.79 1.28 15.53
CA SER A 140 4.81 0.04 16.32
C SER A 140 5.07 0.31 17.80
N THR A 141 4.41 -0.46 18.66
CA THR A 141 4.72 -0.51 20.10
C THR A 141 5.95 -1.39 20.41
N HIS A 142 6.41 -2.20 19.46
CA HIS A 142 7.57 -3.10 19.55
C HIS A 142 8.51 -2.94 18.34
N PRO A 143 9.01 -1.73 18.05
CA PRO A 143 9.64 -1.40 16.77
C PRO A 143 10.88 -2.25 16.45
N THR A 144 11.69 -2.64 17.44
CA THR A 144 12.87 -3.49 17.22
C THR A 144 12.46 -4.88 16.74
N GLN A 145 11.51 -5.53 17.43
CA GLN A 145 11.05 -6.87 17.08
C GLN A 145 10.40 -6.89 15.69
N ASP A 146 9.54 -5.91 15.41
CA ASP A 146 8.85 -5.85 14.12
C ASP A 146 9.80 -5.54 12.96
N GLN A 147 10.85 -4.75 13.19
CA GLN A 147 11.90 -4.49 12.20
C GLN A 147 12.75 -5.74 11.93
N ASP A 148 13.07 -6.53 12.96
CA ASP A 148 13.78 -7.79 12.78
C ASP A 148 12.94 -8.80 11.99
N GLN A 149 11.63 -8.86 12.27
CA GLN A 149 10.70 -9.68 11.50
C GLN A 149 10.63 -9.23 10.02
N LEU A 150 10.56 -7.92 9.77
CA LEU A 150 10.58 -7.38 8.40
C LEU A 150 11.90 -7.74 7.70
N ALA A 151 13.02 -7.63 8.39
CA ALA A 151 14.33 -7.98 7.83
C ALA A 151 14.40 -9.48 7.45
N ALA A 152 13.79 -10.37 8.25
CA ALA A 152 13.71 -11.79 7.92
C ALA A 152 12.85 -12.06 6.67
N LEU A 153 11.76 -11.32 6.48
CA LEU A 153 10.87 -11.48 5.30
C LEU A 153 11.50 -10.96 3.99
N VAL A 154 12.39 -9.97 4.06
CA VAL A 154 12.97 -9.31 2.88
C VAL A 154 14.28 -9.95 2.44
N GLN A 155 14.87 -10.82 3.26
CA GLN A 155 16.06 -11.58 2.87
C GLN A 155 15.77 -12.44 1.63
N PRO A 156 16.65 -12.43 0.62
CA PRO A 156 16.50 -13.34 -0.52
C PRO A 156 16.58 -14.78 0.00
N GLU A 157 15.69 -15.67 -0.48
CA GLU A 157 15.83 -17.11 -0.21
C GLU A 157 17.26 -17.56 -0.57
N PRO A 158 17.88 -18.41 0.25
CA PRO A 158 19.18 -18.97 -0.09
C PRO A 158 19.06 -19.73 -1.41
N LYS A 159 19.95 -19.39 -2.34
CA LYS A 159 20.07 -19.97 -3.68
C LYS A 159 20.45 -21.45 -3.62
#